data_AF-A0A084JPK9-F1
#
_entry.id   AF-A0A084JPK9-F1
#
_cell.length_a   1.000
_cell.length_b   1.000
_cell.length_c   1.000
_cell.angle_alpha   90.00
_cell.angle_beta   90.00
_cell.angle_gamma   90.00
#
_symmetry.space_group_name_H-M   'P 1'
#
loop_
_entity.id
_entity.type
_entity.pdbx_description
1 polymer ?
#
loop_
_entity_poly.entity_id
_entity_poly.type
_entity_poly.pdbx_seq_one_letter_code
_entity_poly.pdbx_strand_id
1 'polypeptide(L)' 'MNSCECGTTKANLATPTKTVQLGIATIPMQPWEQPYDPQTALKHGTIFPSLNLPFYVTGGEQ' A
#
# COMPACT_ATOMS: atom_id res chain seq x y z
N MET A 1 37.27 -12.14 12.97
CA MET A 1 36.01 -12.85 12.68
C MET A 1 35.13 -12.71 13.90
N ASN A 2 34.30 -11.67 13.91
CA ASN A 2 33.35 -11.37 14.97
C ASN A 2 32.11 -12.25 14.77
N SER A 3 32.04 -13.37 15.48
CA SER A 3 30.83 -14.18 15.60
C SER A 3 29.78 -13.39 16.37
N CYS A 4 28.64 -13.11 15.74
CA CYS A 4 27.46 -12.64 16.45
C CYS A 4 26.86 -13.81 17.24
N GLU A 5 26.98 -13.76 18.56
CA GLU A 5 26.17 -14.59 19.47
C GLU A 5 24.75 -14.00 19.55
N CYS A 6 23.76 -14.79 19.14
CA CYS A 6 22.36 -14.49 19.38
C CYS A 6 21.95 -15.11 20.73
N GLY A 7 21.82 -14.27 21.75
CA GLY A 7 21.43 -14.67 23.10
C GLY A 7 20.03 -15.28 23.13
N THR A 8 19.93 -16.50 23.65
CA THR A 8 18.66 -17.19 23.90
C THR A 8 17.90 -16.48 25.01
N THR A 9 16.91 -15.64 24.69
CA THR A 9 15.76 -15.38 25.58
C THR A 9 14.57 -14.78 24.84
N LYS A 10 13.45 -15.50 24.96
CA LYS A 10 12.04 -15.11 24.73
C LYS A 10 11.57 -15.07 23.26
N ALA A 11 10.92 -16.18 22.90
CA ALA A 11 9.88 -16.37 21.89
C ALA A 11 9.89 -15.43 20.68
N ASN A 12 10.14 -16.03 19.51
CA ASN A 12 9.84 -15.47 18.19
C ASN A 12 8.46 -14.77 18.18
N LEU A 13 8.44 -13.45 18.36
CA LEU A 13 7.25 -12.59 18.24
C LEU A 13 6.64 -12.61 16.83
N ALA A 14 7.35 -13.16 15.85
CA ALA A 14 6.91 -13.28 14.47
C ALA A 14 6.27 -14.63 14.14
N THR A 15 5.93 -15.46 15.13
CA THR A 15 5.12 -16.66 14.85
C THR A 15 3.68 -16.20 14.72
N PRO A 16 3.04 -16.27 13.53
CA PRO A 16 1.62 -15.96 13.40
C PRO A 16 0.84 -16.93 14.29
N THR A 17 0.46 -16.44 15.46
CA THR A 17 -0.34 -17.18 16.42
C THR A 17 -1.77 -17.18 15.91
N LYS A 18 -2.58 -18.16 16.32
CA LYS A 18 -4.00 -18.32 15.92
C LYS A 18 -4.86 -17.06 16.15
N THR A 19 -4.36 -16.10 16.95
CA THR A 19 -4.96 -14.83 17.33
C THR A 19 -4.42 -13.60 16.59
N VAL A 20 -3.36 -13.72 15.78
CA VAL A 20 -2.91 -12.62 14.91
C VAL A 20 -3.77 -12.64 13.66
N GLN A 21 -4.72 -11.71 13.57
CA GLN A 21 -5.47 -11.50 12.33
C GLN A 21 -4.49 -11.03 11.25
N LEU A 22 -4.33 -11.83 10.21
CA LEU A 22 -3.67 -11.38 8.98
C LEU A 22 -4.47 -10.16 8.52
N GLY A 23 -3.82 -8.99 8.46
CA GLY A 23 -4.49 -7.77 7.99
C GLY A 23 -5.14 -8.05 6.65
N ILE A 24 -6.45 -7.85 6.54
CA ILE A 24 -7.17 -8.04 5.28
C ILE A 24 -6.79 -6.85 4.39
N ALA A 25 -5.80 -7.04 3.53
CA ALA A 25 -5.47 -6.10 2.47
C ALA A 25 -6.38 -6.39 1.26
N THR A 26 -7.58 -5.84 1.24
CA THR A 26 -8.38 -5.84 0.01
C THR A 26 -7.76 -4.84 -0.96
N ILE A 27 -7.11 -5.36 -2.00
CA ILE A 27 -6.69 -4.55 -3.14
C ILE A 27 -7.91 -4.35 -4.02
N PRO A 28 -8.37 -3.11 -4.26
CA PRO A 28 -9.44 -2.87 -5.21
C PRO A 28 -8.97 -3.30 -6.61
N MET A 29 -9.77 -4.13 -7.28
CA MET A 29 -9.53 -4.47 -8.67
C MET A 29 -9.86 -3.27 -9.53
N GLN A 30 -8.84 -2.69 -10.15
CA GLN A 30 -9.01 -1.57 -11.07
C GLN A 30 -9.23 -2.12 -12.50
N PRO A 31 -10.33 -1.74 -13.18
CA PRO A 31 -10.52 -2.08 -14.59
C PRO A 31 -9.43 -1.48 -15.47
N TRP A 32 -9.13 -2.16 -16.58
CA TRP A 32 -8.26 -1.61 -17.60
C TRP A 32 -9.05 -0.64 -18.50
N GLU A 33 -8.44 0.49 -18.82
CA GLU A 33 -8.95 1.49 -19.75
C GLU A 33 -7.81 1.99 -20.65
N GLN A 34 -8.13 2.80 -21.66
CA GLN A 34 -7.11 3.39 -22.53
C GLN A 34 -6.24 4.35 -21.70
N PRO A 35 -4.93 4.07 -21.56
CA PRO A 35 -4.06 4.94 -20.77
C PRO A 35 -3.80 6.28 -21.45
N TYR A 36 -3.48 7.30 -20.65
CA TYR A 36 -2.91 8.54 -21.17
C TYR A 36 -1.58 8.31 -21.89
N ASP A 37 -1.21 9.26 -22.75
CA ASP A 37 0.17 9.32 -23.25
C ASP A 37 1.16 9.60 -22.10
N PRO A 38 2.45 9.24 -22.27
CA PRO A 38 3.43 9.37 -21.19
C PRO A 38 3.61 10.79 -20.64
N GLN A 39 3.49 11.83 -21.48
CA GLN A 39 3.68 13.21 -21.01
C GLN A 39 2.51 13.66 -20.14
N THR A 40 1.28 13.31 -20.54
CA THR A 40 0.06 13.61 -19.80
C THR A 40 -0.01 12.83 -18.50
N ALA A 41 0.30 11.53 -18.53
CA ALA A 41 0.32 10.69 -17.34
C ALA A 41 1.31 11.20 -16.27
N LEU A 42 2.51 11.62 -16.69
CA LEU A 42 3.51 12.17 -15.78
C LEU A 42 3.04 13.48 -15.11
N LYS A 43 2.31 14.32 -15.83
CA LYS A 43 1.75 15.57 -15.29
C LYS A 43 0.63 15.31 -14.27
N HIS A 44 -0.21 14.30 -14.50
CA HIS A 44 -1.34 13.98 -13.61
C HIS A 44 -0.96 13.04 -12.45
N GLY A 45 0.14 12.28 -12.57
CA GLY A 45 0.54 11.29 -11.57
C GLY A 45 -0.23 9.96 -11.66
N THR A 46 -1.01 9.77 -12.72
CA THR A 46 -1.73 8.52 -13.03
C THR A 46 -1.79 8.31 -14.55
N ILE A 47 -1.70 7.05 -15.00
CA ILE A 47 -1.94 6.68 -16.40
C ILE A 47 -3.43 6.46 -16.71
N PHE A 48 -4.26 6.32 -15.67
CA PHE A 48 -5.67 5.96 -15.77
C PHE A 48 -6.55 7.21 -15.63
N PRO A 49 -7.26 7.63 -16.70
CA PRO A 49 -8.16 8.77 -16.66
C PRO A 49 -9.18 8.75 -15.53
N SER A 50 -9.72 7.57 -15.21
CA SER A 50 -10.72 7.40 -14.13
C SER A 50 -10.19 7.78 -12.74
N LEU A 51 -8.87 7.75 -12.53
CA LEU A 51 -8.24 8.11 -11.26
C LEU A 51 -7.87 9.61 -11.17
N ASN A 52 -7.99 10.36 -12.26
CA ASN A 52 -7.66 11.79 -12.30
C ASN A 52 -8.84 12.63 -11.77
N LEU A 53 -9.09 12.52 -10.46
CA LEU A 53 -10.21 13.18 -9.79
C LEU A 53 -9.76 14.48 -9.10
N PRO A 54 -10.59 15.54 -9.11
CA PRO A 54 -10.29 16.76 -8.38
C PRO A 54 -10.22 16.49 -6.88
N PHE A 55 -9.27 17.14 -6.21
CA PHE A 55 -9.19 17.10 -4.75
C PHE A 55 -10.19 18.09 -4.16
N TYR A 56 -11.25 17.59 -3.53
CA TYR A 56 -12.18 18.43 -2.79
C TYR A 56 -11.65 18.65 -1.37
N VAL A 57 -11.31 19.89 -1.04
CA VAL A 57 -10.81 20.30 0.29
C VAL A 57 -11.91 20.25 1.38
N THR A 58 -13.12 19.79 1.06
CA THR A 58 -14.27 19.73 1.97
C THR A 58 -14.37 18.36 2.68
N GLY A 59 -13.25 17.87 3.20
CA GLY A 59 -13.16 16.61 3.96
C GLY A 59 -13.00 16.80 5.47
N GLY A 60 -13.17 18.02 5.98
CA GLY A 60 -12.92 18.38 7.39
C GLY A 60 -14.08 19.05 8.12
N GLU A 61 -15.26 19.20 7.50
CA GLU A 61 -16.44 19.79 8.14
C GLU A 61 -17.75 19.36 7.45
N GLN A 62 -18.46 18.42 8.09
CA GLN A 62 -19.91 18.45 8.30
C GLN A 62 -20.26 17.67 9.57
#